data_AF-A0A0K1E1G6-F1
#
_entry.id   AF-A0A0K1E1G6-F1
#
_cell.length_a   1.000
_cell.length_b   1.000
_cell.length_c   1.000
_cell.angle_alpha   90.00
_cell.angle_beta   90.00
_cell.angle_gamma   90.00
#
_symmetry.space_group_name_H-M   'P 1'
#
loop_
_entity.id
_entity.type
_entity.pdbx_description
1 polymer ?
#
loop_
_entity_poly.entity_id
_entity_poly.type
_entity_poly.pdbx_seq_one_letter_code
_entity_poly.pdbx_strand_id
1 'polypeptide(L)'
;MAKATLLLLVALSVAAYAQSVVVLNFTALVDVARPDFVMDVDGCSVYVYVVRDFETAKTPLLHTDVPEVRMPASPMESEEILDAFIKALGPRFKAYVTIIKPKGGSERRAVEISVHSSTELRRAIEEALGGDLARNYIEASSAVIKTQRPTAYPSSLAIEMKDAQVFLFFLSGGNGSKFFQVRKLVIEATRWEKTFEILSRISEAAGGRTPPAYIYIVPYWTDDEEGRKLVRVAEALERELGTVKKLPNGVEGTIHVLHYGHVGPYLLVFPYPNGSAPPDRVTAEKVVRRFIELAGVCRSPMVVEFWPKTGYEWAAERRGYTPLILAVAAGIAAVATAAVLILKRRPAN
;
A
#
# COMPACT_ATOMS: atom_id res chain seq x y z
N MET A 1 40.79 3.63 -23.39
CA MET A 1 40.47 3.98 -21.99
C MET A 1 39.22 4.84 -21.85
N ALA A 2 39.08 5.97 -22.54
CA ALA A 2 37.93 6.89 -22.38
C ALA A 2 36.53 6.27 -22.58
N LYS A 3 36.33 5.34 -23.52
CA LYS A 3 35.03 4.69 -23.77
C LYS A 3 34.57 3.75 -22.64
N ALA A 4 35.50 3.06 -21.98
CA ALA A 4 35.19 2.17 -20.86
C ALA A 4 34.82 2.97 -19.62
N THR A 5 35.52 4.08 -19.37
CA THR A 5 35.21 5.02 -18.28
C THR A 5 33.84 5.69 -18.47
N LEU A 6 33.49 6.06 -19.71
CA LEU A 6 32.19 6.65 -20.02
C LEU A 6 31.03 5.67 -19.84
N LEU A 7 31.19 4.40 -20.27
CA LEU A 7 30.19 3.35 -20.05
C LEU A 7 30.01 3.01 -18.57
N LEU A 8 31.09 3.05 -17.78
CA LEU A 8 31.03 2.86 -16.32
C LEU A 8 30.31 4.02 -15.63
N LEU A 9 30.58 5.27 -16.04
CA LEU A 9 29.89 6.46 -15.54
C LEU A 9 28.40 6.48 -15.93
N VAL A 10 28.07 6.07 -17.16
CA VAL A 10 26.67 5.94 -17.59
C VAL A 10 25.97 4.81 -16.82
N ALA A 11 26.60 3.64 -16.64
CA ALA A 11 26.04 2.55 -15.85
C ALA A 11 25.87 2.93 -14.36
N LEU A 12 26.81 3.66 -13.77
CA LEU A 12 26.71 4.19 -12.41
C LEU A 12 25.62 5.25 -12.30
N SER A 13 25.45 6.11 -13.32
CA SER A 13 24.37 7.10 -13.34
C SER A 13 22.99 6.44 -13.47
N VAL A 14 22.83 5.43 -14.32
CA VAL A 14 21.57 4.66 -14.47
C VAL A 14 21.27 3.83 -13.23
N ALA A 15 22.28 3.26 -12.56
CA ALA A 15 22.11 2.56 -11.29
C ALA A 15 21.74 3.51 -10.14
N ALA A 16 22.28 4.74 -10.13
CA ALA A 16 21.87 5.78 -9.18
C ALA A 16 20.41 6.24 -9.39
N TYR A 17 19.87 6.11 -10.61
CA TYR A 17 18.44 6.34 -10.89
C TYR A 17 17.53 5.16 -10.53
N ALA A 18 18.07 3.97 -10.22
CA ALA A 18 17.25 2.82 -9.83
C ALA A 18 16.72 2.93 -8.40
N GLN A 19 17.37 3.72 -7.55
CA GLN A 19 16.97 3.92 -6.16
C GLN A 19 16.58 5.38 -5.95
N SER A 20 15.35 5.59 -5.49
CA SER A 20 14.79 6.93 -5.29
C SER A 20 14.02 6.99 -3.98
N VAL A 21 13.89 8.21 -3.47
CA VAL A 21 12.85 8.55 -2.53
C VAL A 21 11.62 8.95 -3.35
N VAL A 22 10.54 8.21 -3.20
CA VAL A 22 9.28 8.42 -3.91
C VAL A 22 8.29 9.05 -2.94
N VAL A 23 7.85 10.27 -3.22
CA VAL A 23 6.87 11.01 -2.44
C VAL A 23 5.53 10.97 -3.15
N LEU A 24 4.53 10.37 -2.53
CA LEU A 24 3.17 10.25 -3.01
C LEU A 24 2.26 11.15 -2.17
N ASN A 25 1.65 12.14 -2.82
CA ASN A 25 0.84 13.15 -2.16
C ASN A 25 -0.66 12.87 -2.31
N PHE A 26 -1.23 12.17 -1.33
CA PHE A 26 -2.66 11.88 -1.29
C PHE A 26 -3.52 13.12 -0.98
N THR A 27 -2.95 14.18 -0.39
CA THR A 27 -3.71 15.41 -0.12
C THR A 27 -4.07 16.15 -1.41
N ALA A 28 -3.27 16.00 -2.47
CA ALA A 28 -3.51 16.62 -3.77
C ALA A 28 -4.27 15.71 -4.75
N LEU A 29 -4.57 14.47 -4.36
CA LEU A 29 -5.24 13.49 -5.24
C LEU A 29 -6.58 14.01 -5.76
N VAL A 30 -7.37 14.61 -4.86
CA VAL A 30 -8.70 15.14 -5.20
C VAL A 30 -8.64 16.35 -6.13
N ASP A 31 -7.58 17.16 -6.04
CA ASP A 31 -7.40 18.32 -6.91
C ASP A 31 -7.00 17.92 -8.33
N VAL A 32 -6.16 16.88 -8.44
CA VAL A 32 -5.71 16.35 -9.74
C VAL A 32 -6.79 15.54 -10.44
N ALA A 33 -7.60 14.78 -9.69
CA ALA A 33 -8.72 14.01 -10.23
C ALA A 33 -9.85 14.90 -10.76
N ARG A 34 -9.98 16.15 -10.28
CA ARG A 34 -11.00 17.14 -10.66
C ARG A 34 -12.44 16.62 -10.46
N PRO A 35 -13.04 16.81 -9.27
CA PRO A 35 -14.40 16.34 -9.00
C PRO A 35 -15.43 16.99 -9.92
N ASP A 36 -16.56 16.31 -10.16
CA ASP A 36 -17.72 16.91 -10.84
C ASP A 36 -18.29 18.07 -10.01
N PHE A 37 -18.28 17.92 -8.69
CA PHE A 37 -18.60 18.99 -7.74
C PHE A 37 -18.07 18.65 -6.33
N VAL A 38 -17.94 19.69 -5.51
CA VAL A 38 -17.59 19.56 -4.09
C VAL A 38 -18.81 20.00 -3.26
N MET A 39 -19.17 19.21 -2.26
CA MET A 39 -20.16 19.60 -1.26
C MET A 39 -19.50 19.91 0.07
N ASP A 40 -20.08 20.86 0.80
CA ASP A 40 -19.81 21.06 2.21
C ASP A 40 -20.92 20.41 3.04
N VAL A 41 -20.51 19.54 3.96
CA VAL A 41 -21.38 18.87 4.93
C VAL A 41 -20.80 19.10 6.32
N ASP A 42 -21.35 20.08 7.03
CA ASP A 42 -20.94 20.46 8.39
C ASP A 42 -19.42 20.76 8.50
N GLY A 43 -18.86 21.48 7.52
CA GLY A 43 -17.44 21.82 7.46
C GLY A 43 -16.52 20.71 6.92
N CYS A 44 -17.10 19.60 6.46
CA CYS A 44 -16.40 18.54 5.74
C CYS A 44 -16.55 18.73 4.23
N SER A 45 -15.42 18.80 3.51
CA SER A 45 -15.41 18.85 2.05
C SER A 45 -15.49 17.44 1.47
N VAL A 46 -16.58 17.14 0.76
CA VAL A 46 -16.78 15.86 0.07
C VAL A 46 -16.67 16.07 -1.43
N TYR A 47 -15.73 15.37 -2.04
CA TYR A 47 -15.39 15.47 -3.45
C TYR A 47 -16.14 14.38 -4.20
N VAL A 48 -17.10 14.78 -5.03
CA VAL A 48 -18.01 13.84 -5.70
C VAL A 48 -17.63 13.66 -7.17
N TYR A 49 -17.56 12.41 -7.60
CA TYR A 49 -17.31 11.98 -8.96
C TYR A 49 -18.47 11.11 -9.45
N VAL A 50 -18.93 11.32 -10.67
CA VAL A 50 -19.97 10.51 -11.32
C VAL A 50 -19.36 9.83 -12.53
N VAL A 51 -18.93 8.59 -12.34
CA VAL A 51 -18.31 7.78 -13.39
C VAL A 51 -19.36 7.41 -14.42
N ARG A 52 -19.30 7.99 -15.61
CA ARG A 52 -20.22 7.68 -16.73
C ARG A 52 -19.65 6.62 -17.67
N ASP A 53 -18.32 6.57 -17.76
CA ASP A 53 -17.56 5.65 -18.61
C ASP A 53 -16.30 5.23 -17.88
N PHE A 54 -16.17 3.93 -17.59
CA PHE A 54 -15.02 3.38 -16.89
C PHE A 54 -13.73 3.43 -17.71
N GLU A 55 -13.81 3.50 -19.04
CA GLU A 55 -12.60 3.53 -19.88
C GLU A 55 -11.90 4.88 -19.83
N THR A 56 -12.65 5.95 -19.58
CA THR A 56 -12.15 7.33 -19.68
C THR A 56 -12.30 8.17 -18.42
N ALA A 57 -13.11 7.74 -17.44
CA ALA A 57 -13.33 8.49 -16.21
C ALA A 57 -12.04 8.71 -15.43
N LYS A 58 -11.76 9.96 -15.07
CA LYS A 58 -10.66 10.32 -14.17
C LYS A 58 -11.23 10.57 -12.79
N THR A 59 -11.04 9.62 -11.90
CA THR A 59 -11.42 9.69 -10.50
C THR A 59 -10.27 9.20 -9.63
N PRO A 60 -10.28 9.42 -8.31
CA PRO A 60 -9.25 8.89 -7.42
C PRO A 60 -9.03 7.37 -7.54
N LEU A 61 -10.06 6.59 -7.89
CA LEU A 61 -9.95 5.15 -8.11
C LEU A 61 -9.75 4.74 -9.58
N LEU A 62 -9.98 5.62 -10.54
CA LEU A 62 -9.91 5.32 -11.99
C LEU A 62 -9.03 6.33 -12.72
N HIS A 63 -8.01 5.83 -13.42
CA HIS A 63 -7.18 6.60 -14.37
C HIS A 63 -6.56 7.89 -13.81
N THR A 64 -6.44 8.02 -12.49
CA THR A 64 -5.72 9.11 -11.82
C THR A 64 -4.62 8.52 -10.96
N ASP A 65 -3.38 8.82 -11.31
CA ASP A 65 -2.24 8.50 -10.47
C ASP A 65 -2.14 9.49 -9.31
N VAL A 66 -1.77 8.99 -8.14
CA VAL A 66 -1.45 9.85 -6.99
C VAL A 66 -0.26 10.74 -7.39
N PRO A 67 -0.35 12.07 -7.18
CA PRO A 67 0.74 12.98 -7.50
C PRO A 67 2.05 12.52 -6.87
N GLU A 68 3.05 12.31 -7.72
CA GLU A 68 4.33 11.71 -7.33
C GLU A 68 5.50 12.66 -7.61
N VAL A 69 6.40 12.77 -6.65
CA VAL A 69 7.70 13.43 -6.82
C VAL A 69 8.81 12.43 -6.47
N ARG A 70 9.83 12.37 -7.32
CA ARG A 70 11.01 11.53 -7.10
C ARG A 70 12.23 12.37 -6.75
N MET A 71 12.95 11.95 -5.73
CA MET A 71 14.23 12.52 -5.34
C MET A 71 15.32 11.43 -5.40
N PRO A 72 16.58 11.79 -5.70
CA PRO A 72 17.68 10.85 -5.66
C PRO A 72 17.81 10.18 -4.28
N ALA A 73 18.07 8.87 -4.26
CA ALA A 73 18.50 8.15 -3.07
C ALA A 73 19.91 7.59 -3.25
N SER A 74 20.55 7.26 -2.13
CA SER A 74 21.83 6.58 -2.12
C SER A 74 21.63 5.06 -2.21
N PRO A 75 22.44 4.35 -3.02
CA PRO A 75 22.48 2.90 -2.97
C PRO A 75 22.91 2.44 -1.58
N MET A 76 22.07 1.63 -0.93
CA MET A 76 22.30 1.14 0.43
C MET A 76 21.90 -0.33 0.58
N GLU A 77 22.72 -1.06 1.33
CA GLU A 77 22.44 -2.45 1.69
C GLU A 77 21.39 -2.56 2.81
N SER A 78 20.68 -3.68 2.88
CA SER A 78 19.60 -3.88 3.86
C SER A 78 20.02 -3.66 5.32
N GLU A 79 21.23 -4.11 5.66
CA GLU A 79 21.80 -4.02 7.01
C GLU A 79 22.09 -2.56 7.38
N GLU A 80 22.66 -1.80 6.44
CA GLU A 80 22.92 -0.36 6.62
C GLU A 80 21.62 0.43 6.82
N ILE A 81 20.57 0.13 6.04
CA ILE A 81 19.27 0.78 6.19
C ILE A 81 18.66 0.44 7.56
N LEU A 82 18.72 -0.83 7.97
CA LEU A 82 18.15 -1.30 9.24
C LEU A 82 18.87 -0.68 10.45
N ASP A 83 20.20 -0.63 10.44
CA ASP A 83 20.98 0.00 11.51
C ASP A 83 20.74 1.52 11.58
N ALA A 84 20.71 2.20 10.43
CA ALA A 84 20.40 3.62 10.37
C ALA A 84 18.98 3.91 10.91
N PHE A 85 18.01 3.07 10.54
CA PHE A 85 16.63 3.16 11.04
C PHE A 85 16.57 3.02 12.57
N ILE A 86 17.20 1.98 13.14
CA ILE A 86 17.21 1.74 14.59
C ILE A 86 17.89 2.90 15.33
N LYS A 87 19.07 3.31 14.86
CA LYS A 87 19.85 4.41 15.43
C LYS A 87 19.10 5.74 15.39
N ALA A 88 18.41 6.03 14.29
CA ALA A 88 17.74 7.31 14.09
C ALA A 88 16.45 7.45 14.91
N LEU A 89 15.66 6.38 15.00
CA LEU A 89 14.29 6.44 15.54
C LEU A 89 14.20 6.00 17.01
N GLY A 90 15.30 5.51 17.59
CA GLY A 90 15.39 5.09 18.99
C GLY A 90 15.05 3.61 19.17
N PRO A 91 15.28 3.01 20.34
CA PRO A 91 15.37 1.56 20.45
C PRO A 91 14.04 0.82 20.47
N ARG A 92 12.91 1.50 20.72
CA ARG A 92 11.61 0.84 20.94
C ARG A 92 10.78 0.78 19.66
N PHE A 93 10.39 -0.43 19.27
CA PHE A 93 9.65 -0.69 18.04
C PHE A 93 8.51 -1.68 18.26
N LYS A 94 7.51 -1.63 17.38
CA LYS A 94 6.59 -2.74 17.16
C LYS A 94 7.13 -3.60 16.03
N ALA A 95 7.45 -4.85 16.31
CA ALA A 95 7.76 -5.84 15.29
C ALA A 95 6.49 -6.57 14.88
N TYR A 96 6.15 -6.52 13.59
CA TYR A 96 5.06 -7.29 13.02
C TYR A 96 5.61 -8.60 12.48
N VAL A 97 5.04 -9.71 12.95
CA VAL A 97 5.32 -11.05 12.46
C VAL A 97 4.07 -11.67 11.86
N THR A 98 4.27 -12.53 10.87
CA THR A 98 3.20 -13.36 10.31
C THR A 98 3.40 -14.80 10.76
N ILE A 99 2.37 -15.36 11.38
CA ILE A 99 2.32 -16.74 11.89
C ILE A 99 1.52 -17.58 10.90
N ILE A 100 2.17 -18.56 10.28
CA ILE A 100 1.51 -19.52 9.38
C ILE A 100 0.95 -20.67 10.22
N LYS A 101 -0.32 -21.04 9.98
CA LYS A 101 -1.01 -22.09 10.73
C LYS A 101 -0.99 -23.42 9.96
N PRO A 102 -0.90 -24.59 10.64
CA PRO A 102 -0.91 -25.90 10.00
C PRO A 102 -2.15 -26.20 9.16
N LYS A 103 -3.32 -25.72 9.58
CA LYS A 103 -4.61 -25.95 8.90
C LYS A 103 -4.87 -24.97 7.74
N GLY A 104 -3.85 -24.25 7.30
CA GLY A 104 -3.98 -23.16 6.33
C GLY A 104 -4.36 -21.83 6.99
N GLY A 105 -4.12 -20.75 6.24
CA GLY A 105 -4.27 -19.38 6.73
C GLY A 105 -3.05 -18.87 7.50
N SER A 106 -3.10 -17.58 7.82
CA SER A 106 -2.04 -16.87 8.52
C SER A 106 -2.62 -15.82 9.46
N GLU A 107 -1.89 -15.51 10.51
CA GLU A 107 -2.25 -14.49 11.48
C GLU A 107 -1.10 -13.48 11.57
N ARG A 108 -1.43 -12.18 11.63
CA ARG A 108 -0.44 -11.14 11.92
C ARG A 108 -0.46 -10.85 13.42
N ARG A 109 0.73 -10.79 14.03
CA ARG A 109 0.90 -10.43 15.42
C ARG A 109 1.92 -9.30 15.53
N ALA A 110 1.61 -8.30 16.35
CA ALA A 110 2.57 -7.27 16.74
C ALA A 110 3.15 -7.61 18.10
N VAL A 111 4.47 -7.44 18.26
CA VAL A 111 5.17 -7.55 19.54
C VAL A 111 6.02 -6.31 19.76
N GLU A 112 6.03 -5.81 20.98
CA GLU A 112 6.91 -4.70 21.36
C GLU A 112 8.31 -5.23 21.65
N ILE A 113 9.32 -4.56 21.10
CA ILE A 113 10.73 -4.91 21.27
C ILE A 113 11.53 -3.65 21.58
N SER A 114 12.69 -3.84 22.22
CA SER A 114 13.68 -2.79 22.44
C SER A 114 15.04 -3.28 21.99
N VAL A 115 15.62 -2.65 20.97
CA VAL A 115 16.90 -3.03 20.35
C VAL A 115 17.76 -1.81 20.04
N HIS A 116 19.07 -1.92 20.21
CA HIS A 116 20.01 -0.83 19.91
C HIS A 116 20.79 -1.07 18.60
N SER A 117 20.71 -2.27 18.04
CA SER A 117 21.33 -2.66 16.77
C SER A 117 20.49 -3.70 16.02
N SER A 118 20.73 -3.85 14.72
CA SER A 118 20.11 -4.92 13.91
C SER A 118 20.46 -6.33 14.40
N THR A 119 21.62 -6.52 15.03
CA THR A 119 22.09 -7.84 15.50
C THR A 119 21.29 -8.38 16.67
N GLU A 120 20.68 -7.50 17.48
CA GLU A 120 19.80 -7.87 18.59
C GLU A 120 18.40 -8.28 18.14
N LEU A 121 18.02 -7.90 16.90
CA LEU A 121 16.63 -7.90 16.44
C LEU A 121 15.96 -9.27 16.49
N ARG A 122 16.64 -10.29 15.96
CA ARG A 122 16.08 -11.65 15.92
C ARG A 122 15.76 -12.15 17.33
N ARG A 123 16.75 -12.05 18.23
CA ARG A 123 16.62 -12.53 19.60
C ARG A 123 15.51 -11.79 20.35
N ALA A 124 15.45 -10.47 20.21
CA ALA A 124 14.40 -9.66 20.84
C ALA A 124 12.99 -10.04 20.37
N ILE A 125 12.83 -10.31 19.06
CA ILE A 125 11.56 -10.78 18.51
C ILE A 125 11.21 -12.19 19.03
N GLU A 126 12.15 -13.14 18.98
CA GLU A 126 11.95 -14.51 19.46
C GLU A 126 11.60 -14.55 20.96
N GLU A 127 12.27 -13.76 21.79
CA GLU A 127 11.98 -13.61 23.23
C GLU A 127 10.57 -13.04 23.46
N ALA A 128 10.18 -12.00 22.72
CA ALA A 128 8.85 -11.39 22.84
C ALA A 128 7.72 -12.28 22.31
N LEU A 129 7.99 -13.14 21.32
CA LEU A 129 7.05 -14.12 20.80
C LEU A 129 6.94 -15.38 21.66
N GLY A 130 8.00 -15.72 22.40
CA GLY A 130 8.13 -17.00 23.11
C GLY A 130 8.37 -18.18 22.16
N GLY A 131 9.03 -17.96 21.02
CA GLY A 131 9.27 -19.02 20.03
C GLY A 131 10.18 -18.62 18.87
N ASP A 132 10.67 -19.63 18.15
CA ASP A 132 11.61 -19.46 17.05
C ASP A 132 11.00 -18.72 15.86
N LEU A 133 11.85 -17.96 15.17
CA LEU A 133 11.49 -17.17 14.01
C LEU A 133 12.14 -17.76 12.75
N ALA A 134 11.34 -18.01 11.73
CA ALA A 134 11.83 -18.34 10.39
C ALA A 134 12.24 -17.07 9.64
N ARG A 135 13.19 -17.19 8.70
CA ARG A 135 13.71 -16.05 7.93
C ARG A 135 12.64 -15.39 7.06
N ASN A 136 11.77 -16.21 6.45
CA ASN A 136 10.79 -15.75 5.48
C ASN A 136 9.61 -16.72 5.35
N TYR A 137 8.65 -16.38 4.48
CA TYR A 137 7.47 -17.19 4.21
C TYR A 137 7.82 -18.62 3.77
N ILE A 138 8.81 -18.79 2.88
CA ILE A 138 9.16 -20.11 2.32
C ILE A 138 9.66 -21.04 3.42
N GLU A 139 10.54 -20.54 4.29
CA GLU A 139 11.04 -21.30 5.43
C GLU A 139 9.93 -21.59 6.43
N ALA A 140 9.09 -20.60 6.77
CA ALA A 140 7.97 -20.78 7.67
C ALA A 140 6.97 -21.81 7.15
N SER A 141 6.56 -21.72 5.87
CA SER A 141 5.65 -22.68 5.25
C SER A 141 6.23 -24.09 5.24
N SER A 142 7.52 -24.22 4.91
CA SER A 142 8.20 -25.51 4.91
C SER A 142 8.28 -26.12 6.32
N ALA A 143 8.54 -25.30 7.33
CA ALA A 143 8.58 -25.73 8.73
C ALA A 143 7.21 -26.15 9.24
N VAL A 144 6.15 -25.40 8.92
CA VAL A 144 4.76 -25.74 9.28
C VAL A 144 4.36 -27.10 8.68
N ILE A 145 4.66 -27.34 7.40
CA ILE A 145 4.34 -28.62 6.74
C ILE A 145 5.05 -29.79 7.44
N LYS A 146 6.33 -29.62 7.77
CA LYS A 146 7.15 -30.68 8.39
C LYS A 146 6.78 -30.95 9.85
N THR A 147 6.55 -29.90 10.62
CA THR A 147 6.38 -29.99 12.09
C THR A 147 4.94 -30.05 12.54
N GLN A 148 4.00 -29.65 11.66
CA GLN A 148 2.58 -29.47 11.99
C GLN A 148 2.36 -28.49 13.15
N ARG A 149 3.30 -27.56 13.38
CA ARG A 149 3.22 -26.50 14.39
C ARG A 149 3.19 -25.12 13.71
N PRO A 150 2.55 -24.10 14.32
CA PRO A 150 2.64 -22.74 13.80
C PRO A 150 4.08 -22.26 13.72
N THR A 151 4.41 -21.49 12.68
CA THR A 151 5.75 -20.89 12.53
C THR A 151 5.63 -19.43 12.13
N ALA A 152 6.37 -18.57 12.83
CA ALA A 152 6.40 -17.14 12.60
C ALA A 152 7.54 -16.75 11.65
N TYR A 153 7.37 -15.67 10.89
CA TYR A 153 8.45 -14.98 10.18
C TYR A 153 8.25 -13.45 10.25
N PRO A 154 9.33 -12.65 10.19
CA PRO A 154 9.24 -11.20 10.34
C PRO A 154 8.63 -10.56 9.09
N SER A 155 7.74 -9.59 9.28
CA SER A 155 7.06 -8.87 8.19
C SER A 155 7.53 -7.42 8.11
N SER A 156 7.58 -6.72 9.22
CA SER A 156 8.08 -5.34 9.30
C SER A 156 8.45 -4.93 10.72
N LEU A 157 9.23 -3.85 10.83
CA LEU A 157 9.29 -3.03 12.03
C LEU A 157 8.49 -1.77 11.83
N ALA A 158 7.86 -1.27 12.89
CA ALA A 158 7.21 0.02 12.87
C ALA A 158 7.49 0.83 14.13
N ILE A 159 7.44 2.14 13.96
CA ILE A 159 7.36 3.10 15.05
C ILE A 159 6.21 4.08 14.76
N GLU A 160 5.37 4.27 15.76
CA GLU A 160 4.28 5.25 15.75
C GLU A 160 4.74 6.52 16.46
N MET A 161 4.48 7.67 15.83
CA MET A 161 4.77 9.00 16.34
C MET A 161 3.49 9.83 16.28
N LYS A 162 3.45 10.95 17.02
CA LYS A 162 2.25 11.80 17.14
C LYS A 162 1.60 12.21 15.81
N ASP A 163 2.37 12.34 14.73
CA ASP A 163 1.90 12.78 13.40
C ASP A 163 2.51 11.98 12.23
N ALA A 164 3.13 10.84 12.53
CA ALA A 164 3.84 10.02 11.54
C ALA A 164 3.89 8.55 11.98
N GLN A 165 3.89 7.65 11.01
CA GLN A 165 4.21 6.25 11.21
C GLN A 165 5.32 5.85 10.25
N VAL A 166 6.33 5.17 10.75
CA VAL A 166 7.45 4.72 9.92
C VAL A 166 7.51 3.21 9.97
N PHE A 167 7.55 2.59 8.80
CA PHE A 167 7.66 1.15 8.64
C PHE A 167 8.94 0.79 7.89
N LEU A 168 9.61 -0.25 8.36
CA LEU A 168 10.66 -0.93 7.63
C LEU A 168 10.17 -2.32 7.26
N PHE A 169 9.79 -2.52 6.00
CA PHE A 169 9.24 -3.79 5.52
C PHE A 169 10.35 -4.74 5.10
N PHE A 170 10.23 -5.99 5.52
CA PHE A 170 11.14 -7.06 5.14
C PHE A 170 10.65 -7.81 3.90
N LEU A 171 11.58 -8.39 3.16
CA LEU A 171 11.29 -9.27 2.04
C LEU A 171 10.72 -10.59 2.58
N SER A 172 9.41 -10.80 2.40
CA SER A 172 8.73 -12.00 2.88
C SER A 172 8.82 -13.19 1.93
N GLY A 173 9.13 -12.99 0.64
CA GLY A 173 9.17 -14.05 -0.38
C GLY A 173 10.48 -14.08 -1.18
N GLY A 174 10.87 -15.28 -1.66
CA GLY A 174 12.07 -15.52 -2.48
C GLY A 174 13.21 -16.22 -1.74
N ASN A 175 14.32 -16.49 -2.45
CA ASN A 175 15.54 -17.11 -1.91
C ASN A 175 16.41 -16.11 -1.10
N GLY A 176 15.79 -15.30 -0.23
CA GLY A 176 16.53 -14.40 0.64
C GLY A 176 17.45 -15.21 1.55
N SER A 177 18.77 -14.96 1.47
CA SER A 177 19.78 -15.65 2.27
C SER A 177 19.94 -15.05 3.67
N LYS A 178 19.66 -13.74 3.81
CA LYS A 178 19.71 -13.02 5.10
C LYS A 178 18.38 -13.11 5.84
N PHE A 179 18.44 -13.03 7.16
CA PHE A 179 17.27 -13.10 8.04
C PHE A 179 16.38 -11.85 7.89
N PHE A 180 17.00 -10.67 7.89
CA PHE A 180 16.33 -9.40 7.65
C PHE A 180 16.84 -8.81 6.35
N GLN A 181 16.00 -8.85 5.31
CA GLN A 181 16.27 -8.20 4.04
C GLN A 181 15.25 -7.08 3.87
N VAL A 182 15.71 -5.83 3.85
CA VAL A 182 14.84 -4.66 3.73
C VAL A 182 14.32 -4.60 2.30
N ARG A 183 12.99 -4.62 2.16
CA ARG A 183 12.31 -4.43 0.88
C ARG A 183 12.03 -2.97 0.62
N LYS A 184 11.50 -2.26 1.61
CA LYS A 184 11.21 -0.82 1.52
C LYS A 184 11.14 -0.17 2.91
N LEU A 185 11.66 1.05 3.01
CA LEU A 185 11.35 1.99 4.06
C LEU A 185 10.11 2.79 3.64
N VAL A 186 9.13 2.90 4.52
CA VAL A 186 7.90 3.66 4.31
C VAL A 186 7.76 4.69 5.43
N ILE A 187 7.50 5.95 5.08
CA ILE A 187 7.15 7.01 6.02
C ILE A 187 5.75 7.51 5.63
N GLU A 188 4.79 7.32 6.52
CA GLU A 188 3.44 7.87 6.42
C GLU A 188 3.34 9.07 7.36
N ALA A 189 2.87 10.22 6.88
CA ALA A 189 2.69 11.39 7.73
C ALA A 189 1.58 12.30 7.22
N THR A 190 0.93 13.00 8.14
CA THR A 190 -0.07 14.03 7.81
C THR A 190 0.56 15.37 7.42
N ARG A 191 1.87 15.51 7.62
CA ARG A 191 2.62 16.75 7.43
C ARG A 191 3.93 16.50 6.71
N TRP A 192 4.16 17.26 5.64
CA TRP A 192 5.38 17.12 4.82
C TRP A 192 6.65 17.38 5.64
N GLU A 193 6.64 18.37 6.53
CA GLU A 193 7.81 18.72 7.34
C GLU A 193 8.27 17.54 8.20
N LYS A 194 7.30 16.80 8.75
CA LYS A 194 7.59 15.67 9.63
C LYS A 194 8.29 14.54 8.88
N THR A 195 7.87 14.29 7.66
CA THR A 195 8.51 13.29 6.81
C THR A 195 9.97 13.62 6.53
N PHE A 196 10.27 14.87 6.15
CA PHE A 196 11.64 15.27 5.87
C PHE A 196 12.51 15.29 7.12
N GLU A 197 11.95 15.64 8.30
CA GLU A 197 12.64 15.50 9.58
C GLU A 197 13.06 14.04 9.84
N ILE A 198 12.13 13.09 9.67
CA ILE A 198 12.42 11.65 9.88
C ILE A 198 13.46 11.16 8.87
N LEU A 199 13.29 11.49 7.58
CA LEU A 199 14.24 11.09 6.54
C LEU A 199 15.63 11.69 6.80
N SER A 200 15.71 12.95 7.23
CA SER A 200 16.98 13.60 7.60
C SER A 200 17.68 12.87 8.73
N ARG A 201 16.94 12.54 9.81
CA ARG A 201 17.50 11.79 10.94
C ARG A 201 18.04 10.42 10.54
N ILE A 202 17.33 9.70 9.67
CA ILE A 202 17.80 8.41 9.15
C ILE A 202 19.05 8.61 8.27
N SER A 203 19.05 9.65 7.44
CA SER A 203 20.19 9.98 6.56
C SER A 203 21.44 10.34 7.38
N GLU A 204 21.29 11.15 8.43
CA GLU A 204 22.36 11.49 9.39
C GLU A 204 22.90 10.24 10.08
N ALA A 205 22.01 9.35 10.53
CA ALA A 205 22.41 8.07 11.12
C ALA A 205 23.16 7.17 10.14
N ALA A 206 22.87 7.28 8.83
CA ALA A 206 23.51 6.59 7.72
C ALA A 206 24.78 7.30 7.17
N GLY A 207 25.30 8.31 7.87
CA GLY A 207 26.50 9.05 7.47
C GLY A 207 26.25 10.07 6.36
N GLY A 208 25.05 10.66 6.32
CA GLY A 208 24.63 11.63 5.31
C GLY A 208 24.06 11.01 4.03
N ARG A 209 23.95 9.68 3.94
CA ARG A 209 23.38 8.97 2.80
C ARG A 209 21.87 8.82 2.95
N THR A 210 21.10 9.29 1.98
CA THR A 210 19.64 9.17 2.00
C THR A 210 19.20 7.78 1.54
N PRO A 211 18.52 6.98 2.39
CA PRO A 211 18.06 5.65 1.98
C PRO A 211 16.90 5.73 0.97
N PRO A 212 16.71 4.70 0.14
CA PRO A 212 15.51 4.58 -0.69
C PRO A 212 14.27 4.45 0.20
N ALA A 213 13.25 5.27 -0.06
CA ALA A 213 12.07 5.33 0.77
C ALA A 213 10.81 5.65 -0.04
N TYR A 214 9.67 5.16 0.43
CA TYR A 214 8.36 5.60 0.00
C TYR A 214 7.77 6.50 1.07
N ILE A 215 7.37 7.69 0.66
CA ILE A 215 6.77 8.68 1.53
C ILE A 215 5.32 8.83 1.09
N TYR A 216 4.40 8.69 2.04
CA TYR A 216 2.98 8.95 1.83
C TYR A 216 2.59 10.18 2.65
N ILE A 217 2.25 11.26 1.96
CA ILE A 217 1.68 12.45 2.59
C ILE A 217 0.17 12.32 2.50
N VAL A 218 -0.48 12.24 3.66
CA VAL A 218 -1.87 11.82 3.77
C VAL A 218 -2.70 12.91 4.47
N PRO A 219 -3.99 13.08 4.16
CA PRO A 219 -4.77 14.16 4.75
C PRO A 219 -5.08 13.92 6.23
N TYR A 220 -5.28 12.66 6.63
CA TYR A 220 -5.58 12.27 8.00
C TYR A 220 -5.33 10.77 8.20
N TRP A 221 -5.20 10.36 9.46
CA TRP A 221 -5.16 8.95 9.87
C TRP A 221 -6.58 8.39 9.91
N THR A 222 -6.76 7.19 9.35
CA THR A 222 -8.01 6.43 9.46
C THR A 222 -7.93 5.46 10.62
N ASP A 223 -9.07 5.21 11.25
CA ASP A 223 -9.19 4.23 12.33
C ASP A 223 -10.00 3.01 11.83
N ASP A 224 -9.60 1.82 12.26
CA ASP A 224 -10.24 0.57 11.84
C ASP A 224 -11.69 0.46 12.37
N GLU A 225 -11.99 1.02 13.55
CA GLU A 225 -13.35 1.06 14.07
C GLU A 225 -14.21 2.09 13.33
N GLU A 226 -13.65 3.26 13.00
CA GLU A 226 -14.29 4.24 12.11
C GLU A 226 -14.60 3.59 10.74
N GLY A 227 -13.65 2.86 10.15
CA GLY A 227 -13.86 2.10 8.91
C GLY A 227 -14.99 1.06 9.03
N ARG A 228 -15.00 0.25 10.09
CA ARG A 228 -16.10 -0.71 10.35
C ARG A 228 -17.45 -0.03 10.55
N LYS A 229 -17.49 1.13 11.19
CA LYS A 229 -18.70 1.93 11.36
C LYS A 229 -19.24 2.40 10.01
N LEU A 230 -18.37 2.92 9.14
CA LEU A 230 -18.75 3.34 7.79
C LEU A 230 -19.30 2.18 6.96
N VAL A 231 -18.74 0.97 7.08
CA VAL A 231 -19.29 -0.23 6.42
C VAL A 231 -20.70 -0.55 6.91
N ARG A 232 -20.95 -0.52 8.22
CA ARG A 232 -22.31 -0.74 8.78
C ARG A 232 -23.31 0.30 8.29
N VAL A 233 -22.85 1.53 8.09
CA VAL A 233 -23.67 2.64 7.55
C VAL A 233 -23.97 2.43 6.07
N ALA A 234 -22.98 1.99 5.28
CA ALA A 234 -23.17 1.58 3.90
C ALA A 234 -24.26 0.52 3.79
N GLU A 235 -24.20 -0.54 4.59
CA GLU A 235 -25.23 -1.60 4.61
C GLU A 235 -26.63 -1.08 5.01
N ALA A 236 -26.70 -0.09 5.91
CA ALA A 236 -27.96 0.53 6.28
C ALA A 236 -28.55 1.36 5.14
N LEU A 237 -27.72 2.17 4.49
CA LEU A 237 -28.15 3.01 3.37
C LEU A 237 -28.50 2.18 2.14
N GLU A 238 -27.78 1.11 1.86
CA GLU A 238 -28.13 0.11 0.83
C GLU A 238 -29.56 -0.42 0.99
N ARG A 239 -29.98 -0.68 2.25
CA ARG A 239 -31.36 -1.10 2.56
C ARG A 239 -32.37 0.02 2.34
N GLU A 240 -32.03 1.26 2.69
CA GLU A 240 -32.90 2.43 2.43
C GLU A 240 -33.08 2.70 0.93
N LEU A 241 -32.02 2.54 0.14
CA LEU A 241 -32.03 2.79 -1.30
C LEU A 241 -32.55 1.60 -2.12
N GLY A 242 -32.53 0.39 -1.55
CA GLY A 242 -32.93 -0.83 -2.27
C GLY A 242 -32.03 -1.19 -3.45
N THR A 243 -30.75 -0.78 -3.42
CA THR A 243 -29.81 -0.97 -4.53
C THR A 243 -29.27 -2.40 -4.63
N VAL A 244 -29.25 -3.13 -3.51
CA VAL A 244 -28.60 -4.44 -3.43
C VAL A 244 -29.42 -5.52 -4.12
N LYS A 245 -28.81 -6.18 -5.10
CA LYS A 245 -29.37 -7.33 -5.81
C LYS A 245 -28.51 -8.56 -5.62
N LYS A 246 -29.11 -9.64 -5.11
CA LYS A 246 -28.46 -10.96 -5.06
C LYS A 246 -28.48 -11.60 -6.44
N LEU A 247 -27.31 -12.04 -6.90
CA LEU A 247 -27.14 -12.81 -8.13
C LEU A 247 -26.71 -14.25 -7.80
N PRO A 248 -26.87 -15.22 -8.72
CA PRO A 248 -26.45 -16.60 -8.50
C PRO A 248 -24.97 -16.76 -8.13
N ASN A 249 -24.11 -15.87 -8.63
CA ASN A 249 -22.67 -15.87 -8.44
C ASN A 249 -22.18 -14.57 -7.78
N GLY A 250 -23.04 -13.80 -7.11
CA GLY A 250 -22.72 -12.39 -6.91
C GLY A 250 -23.65 -11.61 -6.00
N VAL A 251 -23.19 -10.41 -5.66
CA VAL A 251 -24.05 -9.32 -5.19
C VAL A 251 -23.70 -8.09 -6.02
N GLU A 252 -24.71 -7.37 -6.49
CA GLU A 252 -24.57 -6.08 -7.17
C GLU A 252 -25.21 -4.96 -6.33
N GLY A 253 -24.78 -3.72 -6.57
CA GLY A 253 -25.40 -2.54 -5.99
C GLY A 253 -25.02 -2.27 -4.53
N THR A 254 -23.86 -2.74 -4.08
CA THR A 254 -23.31 -2.46 -2.75
C THR A 254 -22.49 -1.17 -2.76
N ILE A 255 -22.42 -0.47 -1.63
CA ILE A 255 -21.54 0.66 -1.38
C ILE A 255 -20.21 0.11 -0.85
N HIS A 256 -19.09 0.50 -1.47
CA HIS A 256 -17.76 0.09 -1.02
C HIS A 256 -17.12 1.20 -0.20
N VAL A 257 -16.62 0.86 0.99
CA VAL A 257 -15.83 1.76 1.83
C VAL A 257 -14.37 1.34 1.72
N LEU A 258 -13.56 2.18 1.11
CA LEU A 258 -12.15 1.91 0.84
C LEU A 258 -11.27 2.96 1.51
N HIS A 259 -10.07 2.56 1.90
CA HIS A 259 -9.01 3.43 2.40
C HIS A 259 -7.66 2.75 2.17
N TYR A 260 -6.57 3.53 2.17
CA TYR A 260 -5.23 2.99 1.96
C TYR A 260 -4.60 2.64 3.31
N GLY A 261 -4.69 1.38 3.75
CA GLY A 261 -4.06 0.98 5.02
C GLY A 261 -4.66 1.73 6.22
N HIS A 262 -3.86 2.48 6.98
CA HIS A 262 -4.35 3.31 8.09
C HIS A 262 -4.39 4.81 7.75
N VAL A 263 -4.40 5.14 6.46
CA VAL A 263 -4.38 6.53 5.99
C VAL A 263 -5.56 6.85 5.07
N GLY A 264 -6.02 8.10 5.16
CA GLY A 264 -7.07 8.65 4.31
C GLY A 264 -6.54 9.10 2.93
N PRO A 265 -7.44 9.63 2.07
CA PRO A 265 -8.86 9.83 2.34
C PRO A 265 -9.67 8.51 2.35
N TYR A 266 -10.87 8.56 2.94
CA TYR A 266 -11.88 7.52 2.73
C TYR A 266 -12.43 7.69 1.31
N LEU A 267 -12.44 6.60 0.56
CA LEU A 267 -12.99 6.51 -0.79
C LEU A 267 -14.27 5.68 -0.72
N LEU A 268 -15.41 6.32 -0.96
CA LEU A 268 -16.73 5.69 -0.91
C LEU A 268 -17.23 5.49 -2.34
N VAL A 269 -17.53 4.25 -2.71
CA VAL A 269 -18.06 3.94 -4.05
C VAL A 269 -19.52 3.57 -3.93
N PHE A 270 -20.39 4.43 -4.44
CA PHE A 270 -21.84 4.23 -4.45
C PHE A 270 -22.27 3.64 -5.79
N PRO A 271 -23.25 2.72 -5.81
CA PRO A 271 -23.97 2.46 -7.04
C PRO A 271 -24.75 3.70 -7.46
N TYR A 272 -25.13 3.76 -8.73
CA TYR A 272 -26.15 4.69 -9.17
C TYR A 272 -27.47 4.44 -8.41
N PRO A 273 -28.00 5.44 -7.68
CA PRO A 273 -29.13 5.24 -6.78
C PRO A 273 -30.44 4.94 -7.54
N ASN A 274 -30.54 5.33 -8.81
CA ASN A 274 -31.71 5.11 -9.67
C ASN A 274 -31.48 3.97 -10.69
N GLY A 275 -30.53 3.06 -10.43
CA GLY A 275 -30.24 1.93 -11.32
C GLY A 275 -29.21 2.28 -12.40
N SER A 276 -29.62 2.44 -13.66
CA SER A 276 -28.68 2.58 -14.78
C SER A 276 -28.33 4.03 -15.15
N ALA A 277 -29.08 5.01 -14.65
CA ALA A 277 -28.84 6.43 -14.96
C ALA A 277 -27.90 7.08 -13.94
N PRO A 278 -26.89 7.85 -14.39
CA PRO A 278 -26.04 8.61 -13.48
C PRO A 278 -26.88 9.56 -12.63
N PRO A 279 -26.60 9.69 -11.33
CA PRO A 279 -27.32 10.64 -10.49
C PRO A 279 -27.06 12.06 -10.98
N ASP A 280 -28.11 12.89 -10.94
CA ASP A 280 -27.93 14.33 -10.98
C ASP A 280 -27.34 14.83 -9.66
N ARG A 281 -26.95 16.10 -9.63
CA ARG A 281 -26.34 16.72 -8.46
C ARG A 281 -27.24 16.62 -7.22
N VAL A 282 -28.53 16.88 -7.36
CA VAL A 282 -29.48 16.88 -6.24
C VAL A 282 -29.61 15.48 -5.63
N THR A 283 -29.68 14.46 -6.47
CA THR A 283 -29.76 13.06 -6.03
C THR A 283 -28.48 12.63 -5.35
N ALA A 284 -27.32 12.94 -5.95
CA ALA A 284 -26.02 12.64 -5.36
C ALA A 284 -25.83 13.34 -4.00
N GLU A 285 -26.15 14.64 -3.91
CA GLU A 285 -26.08 15.39 -2.65
C GLU A 285 -26.99 14.79 -1.57
N LYS A 286 -28.22 14.41 -1.92
CA LYS A 286 -29.16 13.78 -0.99
C LYS A 286 -28.63 12.46 -0.43
N VAL A 287 -28.12 11.59 -1.30
CA VAL A 287 -27.59 10.27 -0.91
C VAL A 287 -26.36 10.41 -0.03
N VAL A 288 -25.41 11.28 -0.40
CA VAL A 288 -24.18 11.48 0.37
C VAL A 288 -24.46 12.13 1.72
N ARG A 289 -25.35 13.14 1.79
CA ARG A 289 -25.76 13.73 3.07
C ARG A 289 -26.39 12.70 3.99
N ARG A 290 -27.26 11.84 3.45
CA ARG A 290 -27.88 10.75 4.22
C ARG A 290 -26.83 9.77 4.76
N PHE A 291 -25.84 9.41 3.95
CA PHE A 291 -24.73 8.56 4.40
C PHE A 291 -23.96 9.21 5.57
N ILE A 292 -23.60 10.48 5.45
CA ILE A 292 -22.85 11.21 6.47
C ILE A 292 -23.67 11.40 7.75
N GLU A 293 -24.97 11.69 7.63
CA GLU A 293 -25.90 11.78 8.76
C GLU A 293 -25.93 10.46 9.54
N LEU A 294 -26.07 9.33 8.85
CA LEU A 294 -26.05 8.00 9.47
C LEU A 294 -24.67 7.65 10.07
N ALA A 295 -23.59 8.09 9.42
CA ALA A 295 -22.23 7.87 9.89
C ALA A 295 -21.91 8.70 11.14
N GLY A 296 -22.49 9.89 11.28
CA GLY A 296 -22.16 10.85 12.34
C GLY A 296 -20.68 11.24 12.35
N VAL A 297 -19.97 11.05 11.24
CA VAL A 297 -18.56 11.40 11.06
C VAL A 297 -18.32 11.74 9.58
N CYS A 298 -17.53 12.79 9.35
CA CYS A 298 -17.00 13.14 8.04
C CYS A 298 -15.59 13.69 8.20
N ARG A 299 -14.65 13.18 7.41
CA ARG A 299 -13.25 13.59 7.41
C ARG A 299 -12.96 14.28 6.09
N SER A 300 -12.32 15.45 6.12
CA SER A 300 -11.99 16.19 4.91
C SER A 300 -10.55 15.87 4.45
N PRO A 301 -10.32 15.58 3.15
CA PRO A 301 -11.32 15.36 2.13
C PRO A 301 -11.95 13.96 2.25
N MET A 302 -13.26 13.86 2.02
CA MET A 302 -13.92 12.58 1.78
C MET A 302 -14.18 12.45 0.28
N VAL A 303 -13.92 11.28 -0.31
CA VAL A 303 -14.16 11.03 -1.73
C VAL A 303 -15.39 10.17 -1.89
N VAL A 304 -16.28 10.57 -2.78
CA VAL A 304 -17.44 9.78 -3.20
C VAL A 304 -17.40 9.60 -4.70
N GLU A 305 -17.45 8.35 -5.16
CA GLU A 305 -17.62 8.03 -6.57
C GLU A 305 -18.93 7.28 -6.79
N PHE A 306 -19.75 7.75 -7.74
CA PHE A 306 -20.94 7.05 -8.20
C PHE A 306 -20.62 6.24 -9.44
N TRP A 307 -20.80 4.93 -9.36
CA TRP A 307 -20.48 3.97 -10.41
C TRP A 307 -21.76 3.31 -10.94
N PRO A 308 -21.85 3.03 -12.26
CA PRO A 308 -23.03 2.39 -12.85
C PRO A 308 -23.16 0.92 -12.42
N LYS A 309 -22.06 0.32 -11.97
CA LYS A 309 -22.05 -1.04 -11.41
C LYS A 309 -21.08 -1.13 -10.24
N THR A 310 -21.56 -1.65 -9.13
CA THR A 310 -20.78 -2.00 -7.94
C THR A 310 -21.16 -3.40 -7.47
N GLY A 311 -20.32 -4.02 -6.64
CA GLY A 311 -20.60 -5.34 -6.07
C GLY A 311 -19.39 -6.26 -6.14
N TYR A 312 -19.61 -7.55 -5.96
CA TYR A 312 -18.59 -8.58 -6.08
C TYR A 312 -19.18 -9.90 -6.59
N GLU A 313 -18.36 -10.64 -7.31
CA GLU A 313 -18.66 -12.01 -7.70
C GLU A 313 -18.07 -12.99 -6.69
N TRP A 314 -18.83 -14.01 -6.34
CA TRP A 314 -18.39 -15.13 -5.53
C TRP A 314 -17.48 -15.94 -6.43
N ALA A 315 -16.25 -16.20 -5.98
CA ALA A 315 -15.36 -17.10 -6.69
C ALA A 315 -16.13 -18.41 -6.94
N ALA A 316 -16.42 -18.72 -8.21
CA ALA A 316 -17.09 -19.93 -8.60
C ALA A 316 -16.39 -21.12 -7.93
N GLU A 317 -17.16 -22.05 -7.35
CA GLU A 317 -16.65 -23.30 -6.82
C GLU A 317 -15.56 -23.86 -7.74
N ARG A 318 -14.40 -24.16 -7.15
CA ARG A 318 -13.20 -24.71 -7.79
C ARG A 318 -13.52 -25.69 -8.94
N ARG A 319 -13.53 -25.18 -10.17
CA ARG A 319 -13.10 -25.94 -11.34
C ARG A 319 -11.74 -25.40 -11.73
N GLY A 320 -10.76 -26.30 -11.81
CA GLY A 320 -9.32 -26.01 -11.85
C GLY A 320 -8.95 -24.87 -12.79
N TYR A 321 -8.77 -23.69 -12.22
CA TYR A 321 -8.03 -22.60 -12.83
C TYR A 321 -6.67 -22.53 -12.14
N THR A 322 -5.68 -23.05 -12.85
CA THR A 322 -4.27 -22.72 -12.69
C THR A 322 -4.16 -21.21 -12.47
N PRO A 323 -3.62 -20.74 -11.34
CA PRO A 323 -3.79 -19.35 -10.94
C PRO A 323 -3.09 -18.44 -11.93
N LEU A 324 -3.87 -17.49 -12.46
CA LEU A 324 -3.47 -16.35 -13.28
C LEU A 324 -2.66 -15.32 -12.46
N ILE A 325 -1.80 -15.81 -11.56
CA ILE A 325 -0.77 -15.05 -10.85
C ILE A 325 0.49 -14.88 -11.72
N LEU A 326 0.53 -15.50 -12.91
CA LEU A 326 1.65 -15.36 -13.85
C LEU A 326 1.50 -14.23 -14.90
N ALA A 327 0.34 -13.57 -15.02
CA ALA A 327 0.17 -12.52 -16.03
C ALA A 327 0.71 -11.14 -15.63
N VAL A 328 1.01 -10.90 -14.34
CA VAL A 328 1.74 -9.69 -13.90
C VAL A 328 3.26 -9.94 -13.86
N ALA A 329 3.71 -11.19 -13.92
CA ALA A 329 5.14 -11.54 -14.03
C ALA A 329 5.67 -11.51 -15.49
N ALA A 330 4.80 -11.56 -16.50
CA ALA A 330 5.20 -11.48 -17.91
C ALA A 330 5.27 -10.04 -18.46
N GLY A 331 4.68 -9.05 -17.77
CA GLY A 331 4.64 -7.64 -18.22
C GLY A 331 5.91 -6.83 -17.92
N ILE A 332 6.85 -7.34 -17.13
CA ILE A 332 8.11 -6.64 -16.80
C ILE A 332 9.34 -7.34 -17.41
N ALA A 333 9.18 -8.54 -17.99
CA ALA A 333 10.28 -9.24 -18.67
C ALA A 333 10.47 -8.84 -20.15
N ALA A 334 9.59 -8.03 -20.74
CA ALA A 334 9.59 -7.73 -22.18
C ALA A 334 10.33 -6.42 -22.57
N VAL A 335 10.97 -5.71 -21.64
CA VAL A 335 11.76 -4.50 -21.96
C VAL A 335 13.28 -4.74 -21.95
N ALA A 336 13.75 -5.93 -21.54
CA ALA A 336 15.19 -6.23 -21.46
C ALA A 336 15.75 -7.04 -22.65
N THR A 337 14.95 -7.56 -23.57
CA THR A 337 15.41 -8.47 -24.64
C THR A 337 15.50 -7.85 -26.05
N ALA A 338 15.06 -6.60 -26.25
CA ALA A 338 15.19 -5.93 -27.55
C ALA A 338 16.58 -5.28 -27.78
N ALA A 339 17.41 -5.12 -26.74
CA ALA A 339 18.73 -4.49 -26.86
C ALA A 339 19.89 -5.49 -27.08
N VAL A 340 19.64 -6.81 -27.06
CA VAL A 340 20.70 -7.84 -27.19
C VAL A 340 20.77 -8.48 -28.59
N LEU A 341 19.85 -8.17 -29.50
CA LEU A 341 19.80 -8.81 -30.84
C LEU A 341 20.35 -7.96 -32.01
N ILE A 342 21.00 -6.81 -31.76
CA ILE A 342 21.61 -5.97 -32.81
C ILE A 342 23.14 -6.14 -32.92
N LEU A 343 23.78 -7.03 -32.15
CA LEU A 343 25.24 -7.25 -32.22
C LEU A 343 25.72 -8.64 -32.67
N LYS A 344 24.86 -9.46 -33.29
CA LYS A 344 25.29 -10.70 -33.96
C LYS A 344 24.71 -10.83 -35.37
N ARG A 345 25.21 -10.03 -36.31
CA ARG A 345 25.31 -10.39 -37.73
C ARG A 345 26.58 -9.81 -38.35
N ARG A 346 27.67 -10.57 -38.25
CA ARG A 346 28.69 -10.68 -39.30
C ARG A 346 28.89 -12.17 -39.55
N PRO A 347 28.55 -12.72 -40.72
CA PRO A 347 29.25 -13.87 -41.25
C PRO A 347 30.50 -13.36 -41.95
N ALA A 348 31.65 -13.89 -41.53
CA ALA A 348 32.81 -13.97 -42.39
C ALA A 348 32.53 -15.07 -43.43
N ASN A 349 32.44 -14.68 -44.70
CA ASN A 349 33.23 -15.20 -45.82
C ASN A 349 32.99 -14.29 -47.02
#